data_AF-A0A497MKA6-F1
#
_entry.id   AF-A0A497MKA6-F1
#
_cell.length_a   1.000
_cell.length_b   1.000
_cell.length_c   1.000
_cell.angle_alpha   90.00
_cell.angle_beta   90.00
_cell.angle_gamma   90.00
#
_symmetry.space_group_name_H-M   'P 1'
#
loop_
_entity.id
_entity.type
_entity.pdbx_description
1 polymer ?
#
loop_
_entity_poly.entity_id
_entity_poly.type
_entity_poly.pdbx_seq_one_letter_code
_entity_poly.pdbx_strand_id
1 'polypeptide(L)' 'MIEKTLQVVREAGKPVSVDYVAKRLGVNWQTARTLLLLLACKGKLRLVDTTKGWVFTLPGKL' A
#
# COMPACT_ATOMS: atom_id res chain seq x y z
N MET A 1 7.33 9.82 5.67
CA MET A 1 6.42 8.64 5.77
C MET A 1 5.92 8.19 4.41
N ILE A 2 5.33 9.09 3.60
CA ILE A 2 4.83 8.77 2.25
C ILE A 2 5.85 8.07 1.35
N GLU A 3 7.06 8.63 1.20
CA GLU A 3 8.11 8.02 0.37
C GLU A 3 8.55 6.64 0.88
N LYS A 4 8.65 6.46 2.20
CA LYS A 4 8.97 5.16 2.81
C LYS A 4 7.88 4.12 2.53
N THR A 5 6.61 4.51 2.63
CA THR A 5 5.49 3.63 2.26
C THR A 5 5.59 3.20 0.80
N LEU A 6 5.85 4.14 -0.11
CA LEU A 6 5.99 3.83 -1.53
C LEU A 6 7.18 2.91 -1.80
N GLN A 7 8.31 3.13 -1.13
CA GLN A 7 9.48 2.25 -1.20
C GLN A 7 9.16 0.82 -0.75
N VAL A 8 8.45 0.65 0.37
CA VAL A 8 8.01 -0.67 0.85
C VAL A 8 7.17 -1.39 -0.20
N VAL A 9 6.25 -0.70 -0.88
CA VAL A 9 5.44 -1.30 -1.96
C VAL A 9 6.30 -1.65 -3.18
N ARG A 10 7.28 -0.79 -3.54
CA ARG A 10 8.22 -1.06 -4.64
C ARG A 10 9.08 -2.30 -4.37
N GLU A 11 9.65 -2.39 -3.17
CA GLU A 11 10.49 -3.51 -2.74
C GLU A 11 9.72 -4.83 -2.64
N ALA A 12 8.43 -4.77 -2.29
CA ALA A 12 7.60 -5.96 -2.26
C ALA A 12 7.44 -6.60 -3.66
N GLY A 13 7.44 -5.78 -4.72
CA GLY A 13 7.36 -6.22 -6.12
C GLY A 13 6.03 -6.88 -6.52
N LYS A 14 5.08 -7.00 -5.59
CA LYS A 14 3.77 -7.66 -5.73
C LYS A 14 2.70 -6.88 -4.95
N PRO A 15 1.40 -7.15 -5.17
CA PRO A 15 0.33 -6.50 -4.42
C PRO A 15 0.49 -6.72 -2.91
N VAL A 16 0.33 -5.65 -2.13
CA VAL A 16 0.50 -5.67 -0.67
C VAL A 16 -0.80 -5.35 0.05
N SER A 17 -1.01 -5.97 1.21
CA SER A 17 -2.08 -5.62 2.13
C SER A 17 -1.67 -4.47 3.05
N VAL A 18 -2.67 -3.86 3.71
CA VAL A 18 -2.43 -2.83 4.74
C VAL A 18 -1.57 -3.39 5.88
N ASP A 19 -1.88 -4.59 6.37
CA ASP A 19 -1.15 -5.27 7.45
C ASP A 19 0.33 -5.48 7.13
N TYR A 20 0.64 -5.85 5.89
CA TYR A 20 2.02 -6.02 5.45
C TYR A 20 2.81 -4.71 5.61
N VAL A 21 2.22 -3.60 5.15
CA VAL A 21 2.83 -2.28 5.21
C VAL A 21 2.92 -1.76 6.65
N ALA A 22 1.89 -1.99 7.45
CA ALA A 22 1.88 -1.62 8.87
C ALA A 22 3.03 -2.29 9.64
N LYS A 23 3.19 -3.61 9.46
CA LYS A 23 4.29 -4.37 10.08
C LYS A 23 5.67 -3.90 9.62
N ARG A 24 5.83 -3.63 8.32
CA ARG A 24 7.13 -3.25 7.75
C ARG A 24 7.55 -1.81 8.08
N LEU A 25 6.58 -0.93 8.34
CA LEU A 25 6.82 0.45 8.77
C LEU A 25 6.82 0.63 10.29
N GLY A 26 6.42 -0.39 11.06
CA GLY A 26 6.30 -0.28 12.53
C GLY A 26 5.20 0.70 12.96
N VAL A 27 4.11 0.79 12.20
CA VAL A 27 2.98 1.69 12.49
C VAL A 27 1.70 0.90 12.71
N ASN A 28 0.70 1.53 13.34
CA ASN A 28 -0.62 0.92 13.45
C ASN A 28 -1.31 0.79 12.08
N TRP A 29 -2.32 -0.07 12.04
CA TRP A 29 -3.03 -0.42 10.82
C TRP A 29 -3.74 0.78 10.17
N GLN A 30 -4.38 1.64 10.96
CA GLN A 30 -5.09 2.82 10.48
C GLN A 30 -4.15 3.81 9.80
N THR A 31 -2.97 4.05 10.40
CA THR A 31 -1.94 4.90 9.81
C THR A 31 -1.44 4.32 8.48
N ALA A 32 -1.17 3.02 8.41
CA ALA A 32 -0.77 2.37 7.16
C ALA A 32 -1.85 2.49 6.08
N ARG A 33 -3.12 2.26 6.44
CA ARG A 33 -4.26 2.41 5.53
C ARG A 33 -4.36 3.82 4.98
N THR A 34 -4.28 4.84 5.84
CA THR A 34 -4.35 6.24 5.42
C THR A 34 -3.21 6.60 4.46
N LEU A 35 -1.98 6.15 4.74
CA LEU A 35 -0.83 6.39 3.86
C LEU A 35 -1.02 5.74 2.48
N LEU A 36 -1.49 4.49 2.44
CA LEU A 36 -1.73 3.76 1.20
C LEU A 36 -2.86 4.37 0.38
N LEU A 37 -3.98 4.75 1.01
CA LEU A 37 -5.08 5.43 0.34
C LEU A 37 -4.65 6.80 -0.21
N LEU A 38 -3.87 7.58 0.55
CA LEU A 38 -3.36 8.87 0.07
C LEU A 38 -2.48 8.68 -1.19
N LEU A 39 -1.63 7.65 -1.20
CA LEU A 39 -0.81 7.31 -2.37
C LEU A 39 -1.66 6.86 -3.56
N ALA A 40 -2.74 6.10 -3.30
CA ALA A 40 -3.68 5.70 -4.34
C ALA A 40 -4.44 6.90 -4.93
N CYS A 41 -4.95 7.81 -4.10
CA CYS A 41 -5.60 9.04 -4.54
C CYS A 41 -4.67 9.93 -5.37
N LYS A 42 -3.37 9.93 -5.06
CA LYS A 42 -2.33 10.65 -5.84
C LYS A 42 -1.89 9.90 -7.11
N GLY A 43 -2.50 8.77 -7.45
CA GLY A 43 -2.15 7.95 -8.62
C GLY A 43 -0.80 7.25 -8.51
N LYS A 44 -0.18 7.21 -7.33
CA LYS A 44 1.12 6.56 -7.10
C LYS A 44 0.99 5.07 -6.82
N LEU A 45 -0.18 4.62 -6.41
CA LEU A 45 -0.54 3.23 -6.23
C LEU A 45 -1.90 2.98 -6.88
N ARG A 46 -2.16 1.72 -7.24
CA ARG A 46 -3.49 1.24 -7.63
C ARG A 46 -4.08 0.45 -6.47
N LEU A 47 -5.32 0.77 -6.11
CA LEU A 47 -6.14 -0.03 -5.22
C LEU A 47 -6.81 -1.14 -6.04
N VAL A 48 -6.74 -2.37 -5.56
CA VAL A 48 -7.44 -3.50 -6.16
C VAL A 48 -8.33 -4.15 -5.11
N ASP A 49 -9.60 -4.29 -5.49
CA ASP A 49 -10.58 -4.98 -4.66
C ASP A 49 -10.48 -6.49 -4.84
N THR A 50 -10.57 -7.19 -3.72
CA THR A 50 -10.46 -8.65 -3.65
C THR A 50 -11.58 -9.18 -2.78
N THR A 51 -11.84 -10.48 -2.84
CA THR A 51 -12.90 -11.13 -2.04
C THR A 51 -12.73 -10.96 -0.53
N LYS A 52 -11.53 -10.58 -0.05
CA LYS A 52 -11.21 -10.40 1.37
C LYS A 52 -10.86 -8.95 1.74
N GLY A 53 -11.08 -7.99 0.84
CA GLY A 53 -10.77 -6.58 1.05
C GLY A 53 -9.77 -6.04 0.02
N TRP A 54 -8.97 -5.04 0.39
CA TRP A 54 -8.13 -4.31 -0.57
C TRP A 54 -6.65 -4.64 -0.51
N VAL A 55 -6.04 -4.69 -1.68
CA VAL A 55 -4.59 -4.71 -1.86
C VAL A 55 -4.12 -3.51 -2.68
N PHE A 56 -2.85 -3.15 -2.51
CA PHE A 56 -2.24 -2.00 -3.15
C PHE A 56 -1.05 -2.46 -4.00
N THR A 57 -0.95 -1.95 -5.21
CA THR A 57 0.14 -2.28 -6.16
C THR A 57 0.67 -1.02 -6.84
N LEU A 58 1.80 -1.13 -7.52
CA LEU A 58 2.29 -0.08 -8.41
C LEU A 58 1.37 0.05 -9.64
N PRO A 59 1.18 1.27 -10.17
CA PRO A 59 0.48 1.48 -11.45
C PRO A 59 1.12 0.64 -12.56
N GLY A 60 0.30 0.05 -13.44
CA GLY A 60 0.77 -0.81 -14.53
C GLY A 60 1.24 -2.20 -14.10
N LYS A 61 1.26 -2.51 -12.80
CA LYS A 61 1.49 -3.86 -12.27
C LYS A 61 0.20 -4.43 -11.70
N LEU A 62 -0.70 -4.89 -12.57
CA LEU A 62 -1.76 -5.87 -12.29
C LEU A 62 -2.55 -6.16 -13.56
#